data_AF-A0A6G2CPR7-F1
#
_entry.id   AF-A0A6G2CPR7-F1
#
_cell.length_a   1.000
_cell.length_b   1.000
_cell.length_c   1.000
_cell.angle_alpha   90.00
_cell.angle_beta   90.00
_cell.angle_gamma   90.00
#
_symmetry.space_group_name_H-M   'P 1'
#
loop_
_entity.id
_entity.type
_entity.pdbx_description
1 polymer ?
#
loop_
_entity_poly.entity_id
_entity_poly.type
_entity_poly.pdbx_seq_one_letter_code
_entity_poly.pdbx_strand_id
1 'polypeptide(L)'
;MNQPFENWYQEKLHLVYGAIRQLHIQGNIDEFYQIGLVALWEASIPYDEEKGEFDKYAYSYILNRMKTGLTRMTNYQQRVCVTEDKLLDTYGGGSYESEVMDNMMMEIYLGYLTKNQQAVIKERYINDCSLEETAKRLGISVGLVKNRTRDAINKLRKILKGEK
;
A
#
# COMPACT_ATOMS: atom_id res chain seq x y z
N MET A 1 19.33 -5.97 10.02
CA MET A 1 19.40 -6.16 8.55
C MET A 1 20.71 -5.57 8.03
N ASN A 2 21.48 -6.28 7.19
CA ASN A 2 22.82 -5.86 6.73
C ASN A 2 22.85 -5.45 5.23
N GLN A 3 21.70 -5.11 4.65
CA GLN A 3 21.57 -4.64 3.26
C GLN A 3 21.10 -3.17 3.23
N PRO A 4 21.56 -2.36 2.26
CA PRO A 4 21.08 -0.99 2.06
C PRO A 4 19.56 -0.91 1.98
N PHE A 5 18.97 0.12 2.61
CA PHE A 5 17.53 0.32 2.69
C PHE A 5 16.87 0.35 1.30
N GLU A 6 17.54 1.00 0.35
CA GLU A 6 17.14 1.20 -1.03
C GLU A 6 16.86 -0.11 -1.76
N ASN A 7 17.47 -1.21 -1.33
CA ASN A 7 17.34 -2.51 -1.99
C ASN A 7 16.06 -3.27 -1.63
N TRP A 8 15.41 -2.94 -0.51
CA TRP A 8 14.29 -3.75 0.00
C TRP A 8 13.07 -2.93 0.45
N TYR A 9 13.18 -1.60 0.60
CA TYR A 9 12.06 -0.78 1.07
C TYR A 9 10.80 -0.91 0.20
N GLN A 10 10.96 -1.15 -1.11
CA GLN A 10 9.86 -1.35 -2.06
C GLN A 10 8.96 -2.53 -1.64
N GLU A 11 9.57 -3.61 -1.13
CA GLU A 11 8.84 -4.78 -0.63
C GLU A 11 8.11 -4.52 0.69
N LYS A 12 8.31 -3.36 1.32
CA LYS A 12 7.71 -2.97 2.59
C LYS A 12 6.78 -1.77 2.48
N LEU A 13 6.58 -1.24 1.27
CA LEU A 13 5.64 -0.15 1.01
C LEU A 13 4.21 -0.49 1.42
N HIS A 14 3.81 -1.76 1.34
CA HIS A 14 2.49 -2.21 1.80
C HIS A 14 2.21 -1.86 3.28
N LEU A 15 3.25 -1.75 4.12
CA LEU A 15 3.12 -1.32 5.53
C LEU A 15 2.77 0.16 5.63
N VAL A 16 3.39 1.00 4.80
CA VAL A 16 3.15 2.45 4.74
C VAL A 16 1.73 2.73 4.28
N TYR A 17 1.33 2.16 3.16
CA TYR A 17 -0.01 2.33 2.62
C TYR A 17 -1.09 1.68 3.49
N GLY A 18 -0.77 0.53 4.12
CA GLY A 18 -1.63 -0.09 5.11
C GLY A 18 -1.93 0.85 6.29
N ALA A 19 -0.92 1.59 6.77
CA ALA A 19 -1.08 2.56 7.85
C ALA A 19 -1.92 3.78 7.42
N ILE A 20 -1.71 4.31 6.21
CA ILE A 20 -2.53 5.39 5.63
C ILE A 20 -4.01 4.98 5.61
N ARG A 21 -4.28 3.77 5.11
CA ARG A 21 -5.64 3.22 5.05
C ARG A 21 -6.24 2.99 6.43
N GLN A 22 -5.47 2.41 7.37
CA GLN A 22 -5.94 2.15 8.74
C GLN A 22 -6.30 3.45 9.48
N LEU A 23 -5.58 4.54 9.21
CA LEU A 23 -5.82 5.85 9.81
C LEU A 23 -6.86 6.68 9.07
N HIS A 24 -7.46 6.16 7.99
CA HIS A 24 -8.46 6.85 7.16
C HIS A 24 -7.98 8.24 6.69
N ILE A 25 -6.71 8.33 6.30
CA ILE A 25 -6.12 9.59 5.81
C ILE A 25 -6.60 9.83 4.38
N GLN A 26 -7.40 10.88 4.19
CA GLN A 26 -8.04 11.21 2.91
C GLN A 26 -7.46 12.46 2.23
N GLY A 27 -6.53 13.15 2.89
CA GLY A 27 -5.89 14.37 2.40
C GLY A 27 -4.40 14.37 2.73
N ASN A 28 -3.60 15.08 1.95
CA ASN A 28 -2.14 15.12 2.05
C ASN A 28 -1.50 13.72 1.99
N ILE A 29 -2.04 12.83 1.16
CA ILE A 29 -1.54 11.46 1.02
C ILE A 29 -0.04 11.42 0.75
N ASP A 30 0.47 12.28 -0.12
CA ASP A 30 1.90 12.35 -0.44
C ASP A 30 2.76 12.67 0.79
N GLU A 31 2.30 13.56 1.66
CA GLU A 31 3.00 13.92 2.90
C GLU A 31 3.03 12.72 3.86
N PHE A 32 1.90 12.04 4.05
CA PHE A 32 1.84 10.86 4.90
C PHE A 32 2.60 9.67 4.35
N TYR A 33 2.65 9.53 3.02
CA TYR A 33 3.51 8.56 2.36
C TYR A 33 4.98 8.83 2.68
N GLN A 34 5.44 10.08 2.58
CA GLN A 34 6.81 10.46 2.95
C GLN A 34 7.10 10.22 4.45
N ILE A 35 6.18 10.61 5.34
CA ILE A 35 6.28 10.32 6.77
C ILE A 35 6.41 8.81 7.01
N GLY A 36 5.65 8.00 6.28
CA GLY A 36 5.72 6.55 6.35
C GLY A 36 7.04 5.97 5.86
N LEU A 37 7.58 6.46 4.74
CA LEU A 37 8.89 6.04 4.24
C LEU A 37 10.02 6.39 5.22
N VAL A 38 10.02 7.61 5.76
CA VAL A 38 10.99 8.02 6.78
C VAL A 38 10.86 7.15 8.02
N ALA A 39 9.64 6.88 8.48
CA ALA A 39 9.40 6.01 9.63
C ALA A 39 9.85 4.57 9.39
N LEU A 40 9.66 4.04 8.18
CA LEU A 40 10.11 2.71 7.79
C LEU A 40 11.65 2.63 7.79
N TRP A 41 12.33 3.66 7.28
CA TRP A 41 13.79 3.77 7.33
C TRP A 41 14.29 3.90 8.77
N GLU A 42 13.71 4.79 9.58
CA GLU A 42 14.04 4.96 11.01
C GLU A 42 13.87 3.65 11.79
N ALA A 43 12.81 2.88 11.51
CA ALA A 43 12.57 1.57 12.13
C ALA A 43 13.62 0.53 11.73
N SER A 44 14.24 0.64 10.54
CA SER A 44 15.23 -0.33 10.07
C SER A 44 16.58 -0.26 10.79
N ILE A 45 16.92 0.91 11.34
CA ILE A 45 18.23 1.17 11.96
C ILE A 45 18.40 0.44 13.31
N PRO A 46 17.47 0.58 14.28
CA PRO A 46 17.60 -0.07 15.60
C PRO A 46 17.02 -1.50 15.62
N TYR A 47 16.53 -1.99 14.48
CA TYR A 47 15.86 -3.29 14.44
C TYR A 47 16.82 -4.43 14.76
N ASP A 48 16.35 -5.27 15.66
CA ASP A 48 17.05 -6.44 16.16
C ASP A 48 16.17 -7.66 15.91
N GLU A 49 16.71 -8.65 15.20
CA GLU A 49 15.98 -9.84 14.78
C GLU A 49 15.53 -10.69 15.99
N GLU A 50 16.25 -10.60 17.12
CA GLU A 50 15.87 -11.28 18.35
C GLU A 50 14.61 -10.70 19.00
N LYS A 51 14.23 -9.45 18.67
CA LYS A 51 13.05 -8.77 19.23
C LYS A 51 11.75 -9.10 18.52
N GLY A 52 11.79 -9.92 17.46
CA GLY A 52 10.62 -10.41 16.73
C GLY A 52 10.56 -9.93 15.29
N GLU A 53 9.41 -10.15 14.64
CA GLU A 53 9.25 -9.92 13.20
C GLU A 53 9.28 -8.42 12.83
N PHE A 54 10.16 -8.07 11.88
CA PHE A 54 10.35 -6.68 11.42
C PHE A 54 9.04 -6.03 10.98
N ASP A 55 8.20 -6.74 10.22
CA ASP A 55 7.00 -6.15 9.62
C ASP A 55 6.02 -5.67 10.68
N LYS A 56 5.85 -6.42 11.77
CA LYS A 56 5.00 -6.03 12.91
C LYS A 56 5.57 -4.83 13.66
N TYR A 57 6.89 -4.82 13.88
CA TYR A 57 7.58 -3.71 14.54
C TYR A 57 7.51 -2.42 13.71
N ALA A 58 7.93 -2.50 12.44
CA ALA A 58 7.93 -1.40 11.49
C ALA A 58 6.52 -0.84 11.30
N TYR A 59 5.49 -1.70 11.16
CA TYR A 59 4.11 -1.26 11.03
C TYR A 59 3.63 -0.43 12.23
N SER A 60 3.93 -0.91 13.45
CA SER A 60 3.59 -0.18 14.68
C SER A 60 4.33 1.16 14.77
N TYR A 61 5.59 1.19 14.34
CA TYR A 61 6.40 2.41 14.30
C TYR A 61 5.84 3.43 13.32
N ILE A 62 5.53 3.00 12.08
CA ILE A 62 4.91 3.82 11.03
C ILE A 62 3.58 4.40 11.51
N LEU A 63 2.70 3.57 12.08
CA LEU A 63 1.40 4.02 12.61
C LEU A 63 1.57 5.13 13.66
N ASN A 64 2.53 4.99 14.58
CA ASN A 64 2.79 5.99 15.62
C ASN A 64 3.35 7.29 15.04
N ARG A 65 4.25 7.22 14.05
CA ARG A 65 4.78 8.40 13.36
C ARG A 65 3.68 9.13 12.59
N MET A 66 2.82 8.42 11.85
CA MET A 66 1.69 9.02 11.15
C MET A 66 0.66 9.65 12.09
N LYS A 67 0.32 8.99 13.22
CA LYS A 67 -0.53 9.60 14.27
C LYS A 67 0.07 10.89 14.81
N THR A 68 1.38 10.92 15.03
CA THR A 68 2.08 12.14 15.47
C THR A 68 1.99 13.24 14.41
N GLY A 69 2.11 12.88 13.12
CA GLY A 69 1.90 13.78 12.00
C GLY A 69 0.48 14.36 11.97
N LEU A 70 -0.55 13.52 12.12
CA LEU A 70 -1.96 13.95 12.20
C LEU A 70 -2.18 14.94 13.34
N THR A 71 -1.71 14.63 14.55
CA THR A 71 -1.84 15.55 15.70
C THR A 71 -1.16 16.89 15.44
N ARG A 72 0.03 16.89 14.80
CA ARG A 72 0.73 18.13 14.42
C ARG A 72 -0.06 18.94 13.40
N MET A 73 -0.60 18.28 12.38
CA MET A 73 -1.40 18.93 11.32
C MET A 73 -2.67 19.54 11.90
N THR A 74 -3.42 18.80 12.73
CA THR A 74 -4.61 19.32 13.42
C THR A 74 -4.28 20.52 14.30
N ASN A 75 -3.19 20.45 15.08
CA ASN A 75 -2.75 21.57 15.93
C ASN A 75 -2.32 22.79 15.10
N TYR A 76 -1.67 22.57 13.95
CA TYR A 76 -1.31 23.64 13.03
C TYR A 76 -2.55 24.30 12.43
N GLN A 77 -3.50 23.52 11.91
CA GLN A 77 -4.77 24.02 11.38
C GLN A 77 -5.54 24.81 12.44
N GLN A 78 -5.61 24.32 13.68
CA GLN A 78 -6.26 25.05 14.78
C GLN A 78 -5.59 26.39 15.11
N ARG A 79 -4.27 26.50 14.96
CA ARG A 79 -3.52 27.75 15.22
C ARG A 79 -3.61 28.74 14.07
N VAL A 80 -3.67 28.25 12.83
CA VAL A 80 -3.72 29.08 11.62
C VAL A 80 -5.16 29.52 11.29
N CYS A 81 -6.17 28.72 11.63
CA CYS A 81 -7.59 29.00 11.37
C CYS A 81 -8.23 29.98 12.38
N VAL A 82 -7.45 30.61 13.27
CA VAL A 82 -7.95 31.71 14.14
C VAL A 82 -8.07 33.02 13.37
N THR A 83 -7.48 33.14 12.17
CA THR A 83 -7.42 34.40 11.42
C THR A 83 -8.25 34.49 10.15
N GLU A 84 -8.96 33.45 9.71
CA GLU A 84 -9.83 33.60 8.53
C GLU A 84 -11.01 32.63 8.58
N ASP A 85 -12.18 33.19 8.30
CA ASP A 85 -13.49 32.58 8.36
C ASP A 85 -13.56 31.22 7.64
N LYS A 86 -14.23 30.28 8.31
CA LYS A 86 -14.58 28.95 7.80
C LYS A 86 -15.32 29.03 6.46
N LEU A 87 -14.62 28.87 5.33
CA LEU A 87 -15.28 28.72 4.02
C LEU A 87 -14.65 27.71 3.05
N LEU A 88 -13.78 26.80 3.51
CA LEU A 88 -13.26 25.73 2.65
C LEU A 88 -13.26 24.39 3.38
N ASP A 89 -14.42 23.97 3.86
CA ASP A 89 -14.64 22.55 4.14
C ASP A 89 -15.10 21.88 2.83
N THR A 90 -14.18 21.10 2.26
CA THR A 90 -14.47 19.84 1.58
C THR A 90 -15.43 19.90 0.39
N TYR A 91 -14.92 20.32 -0.77
CA TYR A 91 -15.42 19.86 -2.06
C TYR A 91 -14.28 19.21 -2.85
N GLY A 92 -14.28 17.87 -2.92
CA GLY A 92 -13.73 17.14 -4.08
C GLY A 92 -12.46 16.29 -3.93
N GLY A 93 -11.90 16.05 -2.74
CA GLY A 93 -10.64 15.28 -2.61
C GLY A 93 -10.80 13.74 -2.53
N GLY A 94 -11.95 13.25 -2.07
CA GLY A 94 -12.07 11.86 -1.60
C GLY A 94 -12.01 10.77 -2.68
N SER A 95 -12.35 11.05 -3.93
CA SER A 95 -12.36 10.02 -4.99
C SER A 95 -11.00 9.87 -5.67
N TYR A 96 -10.38 10.97 -6.07
CA TYR A 96 -9.12 10.94 -6.82
C TYR A 96 -7.95 10.44 -5.96
N GLU A 97 -7.83 10.95 -4.73
CA GLU A 97 -6.76 10.54 -3.81
C GLU A 97 -6.92 9.07 -3.37
N SER A 98 -8.16 8.60 -3.20
CA SER A 98 -8.45 7.18 -2.93
C SER A 98 -8.11 6.28 -4.12
N GLU A 99 -8.41 6.72 -5.35
CA GLU A 99 -8.13 5.95 -6.56
C GLU A 99 -6.61 5.84 -6.83
N VAL A 100 -5.85 6.92 -6.60
CA VAL A 100 -4.38 6.91 -6.68
C VAL A 100 -3.77 5.94 -5.65
N MET A 101 -4.29 5.96 -4.41
CA MET A 101 -3.89 5.06 -3.35
C MET A 101 -4.16 3.59 -3.70
N ASP A 102 -5.37 3.29 -4.20
CA ASP A 102 -5.76 1.94 -4.60
C ASP A 102 -4.92 1.43 -5.78
N ASN A 103 -4.63 2.30 -6.76
CA ASN A 103 -3.76 1.98 -7.89
C ASN A 103 -2.31 1.69 -7.46
N MET A 104 -1.72 2.52 -6.59
CA MET A 104 -0.36 2.26 -6.05
C MET A 104 -0.31 0.95 -5.27
N MET A 105 -1.30 0.69 -4.42
CA MET A 105 -1.38 -0.57 -3.69
C MET A 105 -1.51 -1.77 -4.62
N MET A 106 -2.33 -1.65 -5.67
CA MET A 106 -2.47 -2.68 -6.67
C MET A 106 -1.14 -2.98 -7.36
N GLU A 107 -0.37 -1.97 -7.77
CA GLU A 107 0.94 -2.18 -8.40
C GLU A 107 1.93 -2.91 -7.48
N ILE A 108 1.97 -2.55 -6.20
CA ILE A 108 2.82 -3.21 -5.20
C ILE A 108 2.43 -4.68 -5.05
N TYR A 109 1.14 -4.97 -4.87
CA TYR A 109 0.66 -6.34 -4.73
C TYR A 109 0.92 -7.17 -5.99
N LEU A 110 0.75 -6.59 -7.18
CA LEU A 110 1.10 -7.23 -8.44
C LEU A 110 2.61 -7.51 -8.53
N GLY A 111 3.45 -6.66 -7.97
CA GLY A 111 4.90 -6.83 -7.91
C GLY A 111 5.36 -8.17 -7.31
N TYR A 112 4.62 -8.71 -6.34
CA TYR A 112 4.95 -10.02 -5.73
C TYR A 112 4.54 -11.23 -6.58
N LEU A 113 3.75 -11.03 -7.63
CA LEU A 113 3.31 -12.10 -8.53
C LEU A 113 4.33 -12.33 -9.65
N THR A 114 4.42 -13.55 -10.16
CA THR A 114 5.18 -13.82 -11.39
C THR A 114 4.56 -13.08 -12.59
N LYS A 115 5.33 -12.78 -13.64
CA LYS A 115 4.81 -12.11 -14.85
C LYS A 115 3.57 -12.81 -15.43
N ASN A 116 3.55 -14.14 -15.41
CA ASN A 116 2.42 -14.95 -15.86
C ASN A 116 1.18 -14.82 -14.96
N GLN A 117 1.37 -14.70 -13.65
CA GLN A 117 0.28 -14.45 -12.69
C GLN A 117 -0.23 -13.02 -12.80
N GLN A 118 0.67 -12.04 -12.90
CA GLN A 118 0.32 -10.63 -13.12
C GLN A 118 -0.56 -10.48 -14.36
N ALA A 119 -0.15 -11.05 -15.50
CA ALA A 119 -0.90 -10.97 -16.75
C ALA A 119 -2.34 -11.49 -16.59
N VAL A 120 -2.52 -12.63 -15.94
CA VAL A 120 -3.85 -13.18 -15.69
C VAL A 120 -4.65 -12.32 -14.72
N ILE A 121 -4.06 -11.76 -13.66
CA ILE A 121 -4.78 -10.88 -12.73
C ILE A 121 -5.20 -9.58 -13.41
N LYS A 122 -4.32 -8.96 -14.21
CA LYS A 122 -4.63 -7.74 -14.96
C LYS A 122 -5.81 -7.95 -15.92
N GLU A 123 -5.76 -8.99 -16.76
CA GLU A 123 -6.86 -9.25 -17.69
C GLU A 123 -8.19 -9.53 -16.96
N ARG A 124 -8.15 -10.27 -15.84
CA ARG A 124 -9.36 -10.72 -15.15
C ARG A 124 -10.02 -9.67 -14.26
N TYR A 125 -9.26 -8.73 -13.70
CA TYR A 125 -9.74 -7.82 -12.65
C TYR A 125 -9.52 -6.34 -12.97
N ILE A 126 -8.67 -6.01 -13.95
CA ILE A 126 -8.49 -4.62 -14.43
C ILE A 126 -9.21 -4.45 -15.76
N ASN A 127 -9.04 -5.41 -16.68
CA ASN A 127 -9.66 -5.35 -18.01
C ASN A 127 -11.02 -6.08 -18.09
N ASP A 128 -11.55 -6.55 -16.97
CA ASP A 128 -12.83 -7.27 -16.84
C ASP A 128 -13.07 -8.40 -17.86
N CYS A 129 -12.00 -9.07 -18.30
CA CYS A 129 -12.10 -10.15 -19.27
C CYS A 129 -12.63 -11.45 -18.62
N SER A 130 -13.44 -12.19 -19.38
CA SER A 130 -13.82 -13.56 -19.04
C SER A 130 -12.61 -14.50 -19.06
N LEU A 131 -12.80 -15.73 -18.54
CA LEU A 131 -11.77 -16.77 -18.57
C LEU A 131 -11.38 -17.13 -20.00
N GLU A 132 -12.36 -17.18 -20.89
CA GLU A 132 -12.24 -17.54 -22.30
C GLU A 132 -11.52 -16.43 -23.08
N GLU A 133 -11.88 -15.16 -22.85
CA GLU A 133 -11.21 -14.02 -23.46
C GLU A 133 -9.77 -13.88 -22.97
N THR A 134 -9.54 -14.08 -21.68
CA THR A 134 -8.19 -14.06 -21.10
C THR A 134 -7.32 -15.17 -21.68
N ALA A 135 -7.87 -16.39 -21.81
CA ALA A 135 -7.20 -17.51 -22.45
C ALA A 135 -6.80 -17.19 -23.90
N LYS A 136 -7.73 -16.60 -24.66
CA LYS A 136 -7.49 -16.17 -26.05
C LYS A 136 -6.43 -15.07 -26.14
N ARG A 137 -6.51 -14.02 -25.31
CA ARG A 137 -5.57 -12.89 -25.30
C ARG A 137 -4.16 -13.30 -24.92
N LEU A 138 -4.02 -14.20 -23.94
CA LEU A 138 -2.74 -14.65 -23.44
C LEU A 138 -2.20 -15.89 -24.18
N GLY A 139 -2.94 -16.45 -25.14
CA GLY A 139 -2.53 -17.63 -25.91
C GLY A 139 -2.36 -18.90 -25.05
N ILE A 140 -3.18 -19.06 -24.01
CA ILE A 140 -3.10 -20.19 -23.07
C ILE A 140 -4.45 -20.89 -22.90
N SER A 141 -4.46 -22.08 -22.29
CA SER A 141 -5.72 -22.79 -22.02
C SER A 141 -6.51 -22.15 -20.87
N VAL A 142 -7.84 -22.24 -20.92
CA VAL A 142 -8.74 -21.79 -19.85
C VAL A 142 -8.40 -22.43 -18.49
N GLY A 143 -8.01 -23.70 -18.50
CA GLY A 143 -7.54 -24.39 -17.28
C GLY A 143 -6.28 -23.75 -16.69
N LEU A 144 -5.34 -23.33 -17.53
CA LEU A 144 -4.14 -22.63 -17.08
C LEU A 144 -4.44 -21.23 -16.55
N VAL A 145 -5.41 -20.51 -17.15
CA VAL A 145 -5.92 -19.25 -16.61
C VAL A 145 -6.46 -19.46 -15.19
N LYS A 146 -7.35 -20.44 -14.99
CA LYS A 146 -7.93 -20.77 -13.67
C LYS A 146 -6.85 -21.06 -12.63
N ASN A 147 -5.89 -21.91 -12.96
CA ASN A 147 -4.80 -22.28 -12.05
C ASN A 147 -3.95 -21.06 -11.67
N ARG A 148 -3.52 -20.26 -12.66
CA ARG A 148 -2.73 -19.05 -12.42
C ARG A 148 -3.48 -18.01 -11.60
N THR A 149 -4.78 -17.80 -11.86
CA THR A 149 -5.62 -16.90 -11.04
C THR A 149 -5.67 -17.38 -9.60
N ARG A 150 -5.96 -18.67 -9.37
CA ARG A 150 -6.05 -19.25 -8.03
C ARG A 150 -4.74 -19.10 -7.26
N ASP A 151 -3.62 -19.45 -7.89
CA ASP A 151 -2.32 -19.42 -7.25
C ASP A 151 -1.88 -17.97 -6.96
N ALA A 152 -2.17 -17.05 -7.88
CA ALA A 152 -1.93 -15.62 -7.66
C ALA A 152 -2.74 -15.08 -6.47
N ILE A 153 -4.05 -15.34 -6.42
CA ILE A 153 -4.92 -14.89 -5.32
C ILE A 153 -4.46 -15.48 -3.98
N ASN A 154 -4.09 -16.76 -3.95
CA ASN A 154 -3.57 -17.38 -2.74
C ASN A 154 -2.27 -16.71 -2.27
N LYS A 155 -1.38 -16.36 -3.20
CA LYS A 155 -0.16 -15.63 -2.88
C LYS A 155 -0.44 -14.23 -2.34
N LEU A 156 -1.36 -13.48 -2.98
CA LEU A 156 -1.79 -12.17 -2.49
C LEU A 156 -2.41 -12.24 -1.10
N ARG A 157 -3.27 -13.25 -0.84
CA ARG A 157 -3.88 -13.45 0.49
C ARG A 157 -2.85 -13.72 1.57
N LYS A 158 -1.82 -14.51 1.26
CA LYS A 158 -0.70 -14.80 2.16
C LYS A 158 0.07 -13.53 2.52
N ILE A 159 0.40 -12.72 1.52
CA ILE A 159 1.06 -11.41 1.70
C ILE A 159 0.21 -10.50 2.60
N LEU A 160 -1.10 -10.40 2.32
CA LEU A 160 -2.02 -9.59 3.13
C LEU A 160 -2.15 -10.08 4.59
N LYS A 161 -1.89 -11.36 4.86
CA LYS A 161 -1.90 -11.95 6.20
C LYS A 161 -0.54 -11.92 6.90
N GLY A 162 0.53 -11.47 6.23
CA GLY A 162 1.90 -11.56 6.73
C GLY A 162 2.46 -12.99 6.79
N GLU A 163 1.82 -13.93 6.10
CA GLU A 163 2.27 -15.33 6.02
C GLU A 163 3.15 -15.47 4.78
N LYS A 164 4.48 -15.54 4.94
CA LYS A 164 5.40 -15.82 3.81
C LYS A 164 5.24 -17.26 3.30
#